data_AF-A0A2V9Y866-F1
#
_entry.id   AF-A0A2V9Y866-F1
#
_cell.length_a   1.000
_cell.length_b   1.000
_cell.length_c   1.000
_cell.angle_alpha   90.00
_cell.angle_beta   90.00
_cell.angle_gamma   90.00
#
_symmetry.space_group_name_H-M   'P 1'
#
loop_
_entity.id
_entity.type
_entity.pdbx_description
1 polymer ?
#
loop_
_entity_poly.entity_id
_entity_poly.type
_entity_poly.pdbx_seq_one_letter_code
_entity_poly.pdbx_strand_id
1 'polypeptide(L)'
;MSVHEQFAEDLALYALGVLEGDERTALQKHLEGCTDCWRELEQLRGDMALLALSTSGPAPPRRARQRLLDSIAGEPRMPVVVPPRRLSWWPALTWAAVAAMVLVAILLGRQNAELRQRIAALQSQITNQQSELEHASEVLATFTAPDAMHITLVAAKTPPQPQGKAIYLRRRGSLIFLANNLAPLP
;
A
#
# COMPACT_ATOMS: atom_id res chain seq x y z
N MET A 1 -6.93 27.53 -27.24
CA MET A 1 -6.21 27.17 -28.46
C MET A 1 -5.11 26.23 -28.03
N SER A 2 -5.23 24.95 -28.38
CA SER A 2 -4.20 23.97 -28.01
C SER A 2 -2.94 24.25 -28.83
N VAL A 3 -1.74 23.99 -28.27
CA VAL A 3 -0.47 24.21 -28.99
C VAL A 3 -0.43 23.44 -30.32
N HIS A 4 -1.18 22.34 -30.43
CA HIS A 4 -1.35 21.55 -31.64
C HIS A 4 -2.06 22.30 -32.77
N GLU A 5 -3.13 23.04 -32.47
CA GLU A 5 -3.90 23.83 -33.46
C GLU A 5 -3.05 24.91 -34.13
N GLN A 6 -2.02 25.42 -33.44
CA GLN A 6 -1.12 26.44 -33.98
C GLN A 6 -0.23 25.89 -35.10
N PHE A 7 0.11 24.60 -35.08
CA PHE A 7 1.00 23.97 -36.06
C PHE A 7 0.26 23.23 -37.18
N ALA A 8 -1.08 23.18 -37.16
CA ALA A 8 -1.86 22.43 -38.14
C ALA A 8 -1.60 22.91 -39.58
N GLU A 9 -1.50 24.23 -39.80
CA GLU A 9 -1.22 24.80 -41.12
C GLU A 9 0.25 24.54 -41.54
N ASP A 10 1.19 24.69 -40.61
CA ASP A 10 2.61 24.41 -40.83
C ASP A 10 2.87 22.95 -41.20
N LEU A 11 2.10 21.99 -40.63
CA LEU A 11 2.20 20.57 -40.97
C LEU A 11 1.87 20.31 -42.44
N ALA A 12 0.83 20.97 -42.97
CA ALA A 12 0.47 20.85 -44.38
C ALA A 12 1.53 21.48 -45.31
N LEU A 13 2.03 22.68 -44.95
CA LEU A 13 3.10 23.35 -45.70
C LEU A 13 4.42 22.58 -45.66
N TYR A 14 4.73 21.94 -44.53
CA TYR A 14 5.90 21.09 -44.36
C TYR A 14 5.77 19.79 -45.14
N ALA A 15 4.58 19.17 -45.16
CA ALA A 15 4.31 17.99 -45.97
C ALA A 15 4.55 18.30 -47.45
N LEU A 16 4.02 19.42 -47.96
CA LEU A 16 4.21 19.91 -49.33
C LEU A 16 5.66 20.31 -49.66
N GLY A 17 6.54 20.42 -48.65
CA GLY A 17 7.93 20.82 -48.83
C GLY A 17 8.12 22.32 -49.07
N VAL A 18 7.11 23.14 -48.77
CA VAL A 18 7.11 24.60 -49.01
C VAL A 18 7.47 25.39 -47.75
N LEU A 19 7.43 24.76 -46.57
CA LEU A 19 7.82 25.41 -45.31
C LEU A 19 9.35 25.61 -45.23
N GLU A 20 9.77 26.86 -45.07
CA GLU A 20 11.16 27.31 -45.07
C GLU A 20 11.50 28.13 -43.80
N GLY A 21 12.80 28.40 -43.60
CA GLY A 21 13.27 29.30 -42.56
C GLY A 21 12.99 28.85 -41.11
N ASP A 22 12.66 29.83 -40.27
CA ASP A 22 12.53 29.64 -38.82
C ASP A 22 11.29 28.80 -38.45
N GLU A 23 10.21 28.92 -39.22
CA GLU A 23 8.96 28.16 -39.03
C GLU A 23 9.21 26.65 -39.20
N ARG A 24 9.97 26.26 -40.23
CA ARG A 24 10.39 24.87 -40.44
C ARG A 24 11.17 24.33 -39.25
N THR A 25 12.09 25.12 -38.73
CA THR A 25 12.94 24.71 -37.60
C THR A 25 12.12 24.60 -36.31
N ALA A 26 11.16 25.50 -36.10
CA ALA A 26 10.24 25.46 -34.96
C ALA A 26 9.35 24.21 -35.00
N LEU A 27 8.78 23.89 -36.16
CA LEU A 27 7.97 22.68 -36.35
C LEU A 27 8.79 21.41 -36.14
N GLN A 28 10.03 21.34 -36.67
CA GLN A 28 10.89 20.17 -36.47
C GLN A 28 11.20 19.89 -35.00
N LYS A 29 11.49 20.94 -34.21
CA LYS A 29 11.66 20.82 -32.76
C LYS A 29 10.39 20.33 -32.08
N HIS A 30 9.23 20.78 -32.53
CA HIS A 30 7.95 20.31 -31.99
C HIS A 30 7.69 18.83 -32.29
N LEU A 31 8.02 18.37 -33.51
CA LEU A 31 7.88 16.97 -33.94
C LEU A 31 8.77 16.00 -33.15
N GLU A 32 9.83 16.47 -32.50
CA GLU A 32 10.65 15.64 -31.60
C GLU A 32 9.89 15.25 -30.30
N GLY A 33 8.89 16.04 -29.89
CA GLY A 33 8.18 15.88 -28.62
C GLY A 33 6.69 15.56 -28.72
N CYS A 34 6.05 15.73 -29.88
CA CYS A 34 4.60 15.53 -30.05
C CYS A 34 4.29 14.39 -31.04
N THR A 35 3.75 13.29 -30.51
CA THR A 35 3.37 12.13 -31.33
C THR A 35 2.11 12.35 -32.17
N ASP A 36 1.21 13.24 -31.75
CA ASP A 36 -0.03 13.50 -32.48
C ASP A 36 0.24 14.29 -33.76
N CYS A 37 1.05 15.36 -33.68
CA CYS A 37 1.57 16.07 -34.86
C CYS A 37 2.35 15.15 -35.80
N TRP A 38 3.11 14.19 -35.25
CA TRP A 38 3.85 13.23 -36.07
C TRP A 38 2.91 12.30 -36.84
N ARG A 39 1.83 11.84 -36.21
CA ARG A 39 0.81 11.00 -36.83
C ARG A 39 0.06 11.75 -37.93
N GLU A 40 -0.32 13.00 -37.67
CA GLU A 40 -0.99 13.86 -38.64
C GLU A 40 -0.11 14.16 -39.85
N LEU A 41 1.19 14.45 -39.63
CA LEU A 41 2.15 14.65 -40.72
C LEU A 41 2.24 13.42 -41.64
N GLU A 42 2.26 12.22 -41.05
CA GLU A 42 2.32 10.98 -41.83
C GLU A 42 1.03 10.74 -42.63
N GLN A 43 -0.13 11.07 -42.04
CA GLN A 43 -1.41 11.03 -42.74
C GLN A 43 -1.42 11.99 -43.94
N LEU A 44 -1.01 13.24 -43.75
CA LEU A 44 -0.91 14.23 -44.82
C LEU A 44 0.02 13.78 -45.96
N ARG A 45 1.18 13.20 -45.62
CA ARG A 45 2.11 12.64 -46.62
C ARG A 45 1.50 11.47 -47.39
N GLY A 46 0.74 10.61 -46.71
CA GLY A 46 0.02 9.51 -47.33
C GLY A 46 -1.01 10.01 -48.36
N ASP A 47 -1.81 11.00 -47.97
CA ASP A 47 -2.82 11.60 -48.85
C ASP A 47 -2.17 12.26 -50.08
N MET A 48 -1.06 12.97 -49.88
CA MET A 48 -0.29 13.54 -51.00
C MET A 48 0.31 12.47 -51.91
N ALA A 49 0.76 11.33 -51.38
CA ALA A 49 1.25 10.23 -52.20
C ALA A 49 0.15 9.64 -53.08
N LEU A 50 -1.09 9.54 -52.56
CA LEU A 50 -2.26 9.12 -53.35
C LEU A 50 -2.57 10.12 -54.47
N LEU A 51 -2.51 11.43 -54.18
CA LEU A 51 -2.65 12.47 -55.19
C LEU A 51 -1.55 12.37 -56.25
N ALA A 52 -0.30 12.15 -55.86
CA ALA A 52 0.82 11.97 -56.78
C ALA A 52 0.66 10.72 -57.67
N LEU A 53 0.01 9.67 -57.16
CA LEU A 53 -0.28 8.47 -57.94
C LEU A 53 -1.42 8.65 -58.95
N SER A 54 -2.28 9.65 -58.75
CA SER A 54 -3.38 9.97 -59.67
C SER A 54 -2.90 10.70 -60.94
N THR A 55 -1.67 11.24 -60.93
CA THR A 55 -1.09 11.93 -62.07
C THR A 55 -0.16 11.02 -62.87
N SER A 56 -0.26 11.05 -64.20
CA SER A 56 0.68 10.37 -65.08
C SER A 56 1.91 11.27 -65.31
N GLY A 57 2.94 11.09 -64.48
CA GLY A 57 4.24 11.73 -64.69
C GLY A 57 4.97 11.18 -65.93
N PRO A 58 6.00 11.90 -66.44
CA PRO A 58 6.81 11.42 -67.56
C PRO A 58 7.50 10.10 -67.20
N ALA A 59 7.50 9.15 -68.14
CA ALA A 59 8.16 7.87 -67.93
C ALA A 59 9.68 8.09 -67.72
N PRO A 60 10.27 7.59 -66.62
CA PRO A 60 11.69 7.74 -66.37
C PRO A 60 12.50 6.98 -67.44
N PRO A 61 13.72 7.45 -67.78
CA PRO A 61 14.56 6.79 -68.77
C PRO A 61 14.94 5.38 -68.30
N ARG A 62 15.05 4.42 -69.24
CA ARG A 62 15.31 2.99 -68.93
C ARG A 62 16.52 2.73 -68.03
N ARG A 63 17.54 3.61 -68.08
CA ARG A 63 18.76 3.52 -67.25
C ARG A 63 18.60 4.10 -65.84
N ALA A 64 17.53 4.82 -65.53
CA ALA A 64 17.33 5.48 -64.23
C ALA A 64 17.29 4.46 -63.08
N ARG A 65 16.57 3.36 -63.27
CA ARG A 65 16.48 2.28 -62.27
C ARG A 65 17.86 1.71 -61.95
N GLN A 66 18.66 1.44 -62.97
CA GLN A 66 19.98 0.83 -62.78
C GLN A 66 20.94 1.81 -62.09
N ARG A 67 20.98 3.08 -62.51
CA ARG A 67 21.77 4.13 -61.85
C ARG A 67 21.42 4.30 -60.37
N LEU A 68 20.12 4.26 -60.04
CA LEU A 68 19.64 4.37 -58.65
C LEU A 68 20.07 3.16 -57.81
N LEU A 69 19.94 1.95 -58.35
CA LEU A 69 20.37 0.74 -57.64
C LEU A 69 21.88 0.71 -57.44
N ASP A 70 22.65 1.16 -58.44
CA ASP A 70 24.11 1.26 -58.35
C ASP A 70 24.52 2.34 -57.32
N SER A 71 23.82 3.47 -57.24
CA SER A 71 24.08 4.49 -56.21
C SER A 71 23.76 3.97 -54.81
N ILE A 72 22.63 3.29 -54.62
CA ILE A 72 22.26 2.67 -53.33
C ILE A 72 23.28 1.59 -52.93
N ALA A 73 23.81 0.83 -53.89
CA ALA A 73 24.83 -0.19 -53.63
C ALA A 73 26.20 0.41 -53.29
N GLY A 74 26.53 1.56 -53.88
CA GLY A 74 27.77 2.31 -53.61
C GLY A 74 27.72 3.18 -52.36
N GLU A 75 26.52 3.47 -51.84
CA GLU A 75 26.34 4.22 -50.59
C GLU A 75 27.01 3.42 -49.45
N PRO A 76 28.02 4.00 -48.75
CA PRO A 76 28.62 3.33 -47.62
C PRO A 76 27.53 3.12 -46.57
N ARG A 77 27.12 1.86 -46.37
CA ARG A 77 26.26 1.50 -45.26
C ARG A 77 27.00 1.92 -44.01
N MET A 78 26.58 3.03 -43.40
CA MET A 78 27.04 3.36 -42.06
C MET A 78 26.79 2.09 -41.25
N PRO A 79 27.83 1.52 -40.59
CA PRO A 79 27.58 0.44 -39.67
C PRO A 79 26.53 0.99 -38.73
N VAL A 80 25.37 0.34 -38.68
CA VAL A 80 24.39 0.60 -37.64
C VAL A 80 25.18 0.32 -36.37
N VAL A 81 25.66 1.38 -35.73
CA VAL A 81 26.27 1.29 -34.42
C VAL A 81 25.08 0.91 -33.56
N VAL A 82 24.84 -0.40 -33.47
CA VAL A 82 23.97 -0.95 -32.45
C VAL A 82 24.66 -0.50 -31.17
N PRO A 83 24.12 0.48 -30.43
CA PRO A 83 24.78 0.93 -29.22
C PRO A 83 25.01 -0.33 -28.39
N PRO A 84 26.23 -0.54 -27.82
CA PRO A 84 26.45 -1.68 -26.94
C PRO A 84 25.32 -1.62 -25.94
N ARG A 85 24.50 -2.68 -25.93
CA ARG A 85 23.31 -2.78 -25.09
C ARG A 85 23.83 -2.66 -23.67
N ARG A 86 23.85 -1.42 -23.15
CA ARG A 86 24.35 -1.13 -21.81
C ARG A 86 23.56 -2.08 -20.96
N LEU A 87 24.24 -3.00 -20.27
CA LEU A 87 23.58 -3.86 -19.28
C LEU A 87 23.03 -2.88 -18.26
N SER A 88 21.80 -2.46 -18.51
CA SER A 88 21.09 -1.56 -17.65
C SER A 88 20.94 -2.37 -16.38
N TRP A 89 21.50 -1.86 -15.29
CA TRP A 89 21.36 -2.39 -13.94
C TRP A 89 19.98 -2.00 -13.35
N TRP A 90 19.19 -1.25 -14.10
CA TRP A 90 17.80 -0.89 -13.81
C TRP A 90 16.85 -2.08 -13.59
N PRO A 91 16.89 -3.20 -14.35
CA PRO A 91 16.09 -4.37 -14.02
C PRO A 91 16.55 -4.98 -12.69
N ALA A 92 17.85 -4.97 -12.35
CA ALA A 92 18.31 -5.40 -11.03
C ALA A 92 17.79 -4.48 -9.91
N LEU A 93 17.67 -3.17 -10.19
CA LEU A 93 17.08 -2.21 -9.26
C LEU A 93 15.57 -2.43 -9.06
N THR A 94 14.84 -2.82 -10.12
CA THR A 94 13.42 -3.21 -9.99
C THR A 94 13.24 -4.48 -9.17
N TRP A 95 14.12 -5.48 -9.34
CA TRP A 95 14.10 -6.70 -8.52
C TRP A 95 14.44 -6.40 -7.05
N ALA A 96 15.40 -5.50 -6.80
CA ALA A 96 15.74 -5.05 -5.45
C ALA A 96 14.56 -4.31 -4.78
N ALA A 97 13.86 -3.45 -5.51
CA ALA A 97 12.68 -2.74 -4.98
C ALA A 97 11.53 -3.71 -4.63
N VAL A 98 11.27 -4.71 -5.47
CA VAL A 98 10.27 -5.76 -5.19
C VAL A 98 10.68 -6.58 -3.96
N ALA A 99 11.95 -7.00 -3.87
CA ALA A 99 12.45 -7.75 -2.72
C ALA A 99 12.33 -6.96 -1.41
N ALA A 100 12.65 -5.66 -1.45
CA ALA A 100 12.49 -4.76 -0.30
C ALA A 100 11.02 -4.62 0.11
N MET A 101 10.09 -4.47 -0.86
CA MET A 101 8.66 -4.38 -0.58
C MET A 101 8.12 -5.67 0.07
N VAL A 102 8.56 -6.83 -0.41
CA VAL A 102 8.17 -8.13 0.17
C VAL A 102 8.69 -8.26 1.60
N LEU A 103 9.94 -7.87 1.87
CA LEU A 103 10.50 -7.86 3.22
C LEU A 103 9.71 -6.96 4.18
N VAL A 104 9.35 -5.75 3.72
CA VAL A 104 8.54 -4.81 4.51
C VAL A 104 7.14 -5.38 4.78
N ALA A 105 6.49 -6.00 3.78
CA ALA A 105 5.19 -6.62 3.96
C ALA A 105 5.22 -7.77 4.98
N ILE A 106 6.27 -8.60 4.96
CA ILE A 106 6.47 -9.68 5.94
C ILE A 106 6.69 -9.10 7.34
N LEU A 107 7.52 -8.06 7.48
CA LEU A 107 7.78 -7.41 8.77
C LEU A 107 6.50 -6.81 9.37
N LEU A 108 5.74 -6.08 8.56
CA LEU A 108 4.46 -5.50 8.96
C LEU A 108 3.43 -6.58 9.33
N GLY A 109 3.39 -7.68 8.57
CA GLY A 109 2.53 -8.83 8.87
C GLY A 109 2.86 -9.45 10.23
N ARG A 110 4.15 -9.61 10.55
CA ARG A 110 4.61 -10.11 11.85
C ARG A 110 4.23 -9.18 13.00
N GLN A 111 4.48 -7.87 12.86
CA GLN A 111 4.12 -6.89 13.89
C GLN A 111 2.60 -6.85 14.12
N ASN A 112 1.81 -6.92 13.05
CA ASN A 112 0.35 -6.92 13.15
C ASN A 112 -0.16 -8.19 13.85
N ALA A 113 0.43 -9.36 13.55
CA ALA A 113 0.09 -10.60 14.23
C ALA A 113 0.42 -10.55 15.73
N GLU A 114 1.58 -10.02 16.11
CA GLU A 114 1.98 -9.85 17.51
C GLU A 114 1.05 -8.88 18.25
N LEU A 115 0.68 -7.75 17.63
CA LEU A 115 -0.27 -6.80 18.22
C LEU A 115 -1.63 -7.43 18.47
N ARG A 116 -2.14 -8.24 17.53
CA ARG A 116 -3.41 -8.97 17.70
C ARG A 116 -3.32 -9.96 18.87
N GLN A 117 -2.21 -10.66 19.02
CA GLN A 117 -1.99 -11.56 20.16
C GLN A 117 -1.95 -10.80 21.48
N ARG A 118 -1.29 -9.63 21.53
CA ARG A 118 -1.28 -8.76 22.72
C ARG A 118 -2.67 -8.28 23.09
N ILE A 119 -3.47 -7.85 22.11
CA ILE A 119 -4.86 -7.45 22.35
C ILE A 119 -5.67 -8.63 22.91
N ALA A 120 -5.57 -9.81 22.31
CA ALA A 120 -6.27 -11.00 22.79
C ALA A 120 -5.86 -11.40 24.21
N ALA A 121 -4.56 -11.31 24.52
CA ALA A 121 -4.03 -11.59 25.85
C ALA A 121 -4.44 -10.55 26.90
N LEU A 122 -4.50 -9.27 26.54
CA LEU A 122 -5.01 -8.22 27.44
C LEU A 122 -6.50 -8.39 27.70
N GLN A 123 -7.26 -8.78 26.68
CA GLN A 123 -8.69 -9.00 26.81
C GLN A 123 -9.00 -10.19 27.72
N SER A 124 -8.23 -11.28 27.64
CA SER A 124 -8.37 -12.41 28.56
C SER A 124 -8.01 -12.05 30.01
N GLN A 125 -7.03 -11.17 30.22
CA GLN A 125 -6.73 -10.64 31.56
C GLN A 125 -7.90 -9.83 32.13
N ILE A 126 -8.52 -8.98 31.32
CA ILE A 126 -9.69 -8.19 31.73
C ILE A 126 -10.85 -9.11 32.13
N THR A 127 -11.16 -10.12 31.31
CA THR A 127 -12.25 -11.06 31.61
C THR A 127 -11.97 -11.85 32.89
N ASN A 128 -10.73 -12.26 33.12
CA ASN A 128 -10.34 -12.97 34.33
C ASN A 128 -10.47 -12.07 35.57
N GLN A 129 -10.00 -10.82 35.50
CA GLN A 129 -10.15 -9.86 36.61
C GLN A 129 -11.61 -9.59 36.95
N GLN A 130 -12.48 -9.49 35.94
CA GLN A 130 -13.92 -9.33 36.15
C GLN A 130 -14.51 -10.55 36.86
N SER A 131 -14.15 -11.78 36.45
CA SER A 131 -14.62 -12.99 37.14
C SER A 131 -14.15 -13.07 38.61
N GLU A 132 -12.91 -12.66 38.91
CA GLU A 132 -12.42 -12.62 40.30
C GLU A 132 -13.18 -11.62 41.15
N LEU A 133 -13.49 -10.44 40.58
CA LEU A 133 -14.30 -9.44 41.27
C LEU A 133 -15.75 -9.90 41.48
N GLU A 134 -16.35 -10.55 40.48
CA GLU A 134 -17.68 -11.14 40.58
C GLU A 134 -17.72 -12.24 41.66
N HIS A 135 -16.75 -13.16 41.67
CA HIS A 135 -16.64 -14.18 42.70
C HIS A 135 -16.43 -13.59 44.10
N ALA A 136 -15.58 -12.57 44.24
CA ALA A 136 -15.38 -11.90 45.51
C ALA A 136 -16.69 -11.25 46.01
N SER A 137 -17.43 -10.59 45.09
CA SER A 137 -18.72 -9.99 45.38
C SER A 137 -19.79 -11.03 45.72
N GLU A 138 -19.80 -12.18 45.05
CA GLU A 138 -20.74 -13.28 45.28
C GLU A 138 -20.50 -13.94 46.63
N VAL A 139 -19.23 -14.19 47.00
CA VAL A 139 -18.87 -14.72 48.32
C VAL A 139 -19.28 -13.73 49.41
N LEU A 140 -19.00 -12.42 49.22
CA LEU A 140 -19.46 -11.37 50.12
C LEU A 140 -20.99 -11.36 50.24
N ALA A 141 -21.71 -11.41 49.11
CA ALA A 141 -23.17 -11.45 49.06
C ALA A 141 -23.72 -12.67 49.80
N THR A 142 -23.09 -13.84 49.68
CA THR A 142 -23.46 -15.06 50.39
C THR A 142 -23.28 -14.92 51.90
N PHE A 143 -22.19 -14.27 52.36
CA PHE A 143 -21.98 -13.99 53.78
C PHE A 143 -22.91 -12.91 54.33
N THR A 144 -23.31 -11.93 53.52
CA THR A 144 -24.20 -10.82 53.93
C THR A 144 -25.68 -11.04 53.63
N ALA A 145 -26.05 -12.15 52.97
CA ALA A 145 -27.43 -12.46 52.64
C ALA A 145 -28.25 -12.66 53.92
N PRO A 146 -29.43 -12.02 54.05
CA PRO A 146 -30.25 -12.10 55.27
C PRO A 146 -30.74 -13.52 55.60
N ASP A 147 -30.69 -14.46 54.65
CA ASP A 147 -31.04 -15.89 54.82
C ASP A 147 -29.84 -16.83 55.05
N ALA A 148 -28.63 -16.30 55.26
CA ALA A 148 -27.42 -17.12 55.45
C ALA A 148 -27.42 -17.88 56.80
N MET A 149 -27.78 -19.16 56.77
CA MET A 149 -27.72 -20.05 57.93
C MET A 149 -26.26 -20.43 58.28
N HIS A 150 -25.72 -19.83 59.33
CA HIS A 150 -24.40 -20.18 59.86
C HIS A 150 -24.51 -21.43 60.74
N ILE A 151 -24.13 -22.60 60.21
CA ILE A 151 -24.15 -23.87 60.99
C ILE A 151 -22.81 -24.04 61.70
N THR A 152 -22.78 -23.81 63.01
CA THR A 152 -21.61 -24.12 63.84
C THR A 152 -21.56 -25.60 64.16
N LEU A 153 -20.68 -26.33 63.49
CA LEU A 153 -20.38 -27.73 63.79
C LEU A 153 -19.46 -27.79 65.02
N VAL A 154 -20.00 -28.17 66.17
CA VAL A 154 -19.25 -28.51 67.38
C VAL A 154 -19.28 -30.03 67.60
N ALA A 155 -18.17 -30.60 68.07
CA ALA A 155 -18.10 -32.02 68.43
C ALA A 155 -19.20 -32.34 69.46
N ALA A 156 -19.93 -33.44 69.25
CA ALA A 156 -21.28 -33.71 69.76
C ALA A 156 -21.48 -33.77 71.31
N LYS A 157 -20.49 -33.40 72.13
CA LYS A 157 -20.55 -33.56 73.60
C LYS A 157 -19.87 -32.46 74.45
N THR A 158 -19.55 -31.29 73.90
CA THR A 158 -18.94 -30.20 74.71
C THR A 158 -19.78 -28.91 74.68
N PRO A 159 -20.06 -28.28 75.84
CA PRO A 159 -20.75 -26.99 75.88
C PRO A 159 -19.93 -25.92 75.16
N PRO A 160 -20.58 -24.98 74.44
CA PRO A 160 -19.88 -23.97 73.66
C PRO A 160 -19.06 -23.06 74.59
N GLN A 161 -17.74 -23.04 74.38
CA GLN A 161 -16.84 -22.20 75.17
C GLN A 161 -16.95 -20.72 74.73
N PRO A 162 -16.78 -19.76 75.66
CA PRO A 162 -16.70 -18.34 75.33
C PRO A 162 -15.50 -18.08 74.41
N GLN A 163 -15.74 -17.41 73.29
CA GLN A 163 -14.70 -17.13 72.30
C GLN A 163 -14.76 -15.67 71.83
N GLY A 164 -13.61 -15.01 71.82
CA GLY A 164 -13.42 -13.66 71.30
C GLY A 164 -12.35 -13.66 70.21
N LYS A 165 -12.67 -13.12 69.03
CA LYS A 165 -11.76 -13.02 67.90
C LYS A 165 -11.62 -11.55 67.49
N ALA A 166 -10.39 -11.04 67.54
CA ALA A 166 -10.05 -9.72 67.05
C ALA A 166 -9.38 -9.84 65.68
N ILE A 167 -9.89 -9.11 64.69
CA ILE A 167 -9.28 -8.99 63.37
C ILE A 167 -8.87 -7.54 63.19
N TYR A 168 -7.56 -7.31 62.97
CA TYR A 168 -6.98 -5.98 62.82
C TYR A 168 -6.34 -5.81 61.44
N LEU A 169 -6.79 -4.80 60.69
CA LEU A 169 -6.29 -4.47 59.36
C LEU A 169 -5.47 -3.16 59.42
N ARG A 170 -4.16 -3.31 59.64
CA ARG A 170 -3.23 -2.18 59.87
C ARG A 170 -3.17 -1.15 58.73
N ARG A 171 -3.38 -1.55 57.47
CA ARG A 171 -3.36 -0.64 56.31
C ARG A 171 -4.55 0.32 56.25
N ARG A 172 -5.70 -0.05 56.83
CA ARG A 172 -6.93 0.77 56.86
C ARG A 172 -7.27 1.29 58.25
N GLY A 173 -6.56 0.86 59.30
CA GLY A 173 -6.84 1.24 60.68
C GLY A 173 -8.15 0.67 61.24
N SER A 174 -8.71 -0.38 60.63
CA SER A 174 -9.97 -0.99 61.07
C SER A 174 -9.74 -2.19 61.99
N LEU A 175 -10.52 -2.24 63.08
CA LEU A 175 -10.55 -3.33 64.05
C LEU A 175 -11.98 -3.88 64.11
N ILE A 176 -12.15 -5.19 63.90
CA ILE A 176 -13.41 -5.89 64.13
C ILE A 176 -13.20 -6.87 65.26
N PHE A 177 -13.98 -6.74 66.34
CA PHE A 177 -13.98 -7.65 67.47
C PHE A 177 -15.30 -8.42 67.49
N LEU A 178 -15.22 -9.74 67.34
CA LEU A 178 -16.37 -10.65 67.37
C LEU A 178 -16.28 -11.47 68.66
N ALA A 179 -17.33 -11.44 69.49
CA ALA A 179 -17.39 -12.20 70.72
C ALA A 179 -18.69 -13.01 70.79
N ASN A 180 -18.56 -14.34 70.92
CA ASN A 180 -19.68 -15.27 70.95
C ASN A 180 -19.62 -16.14 72.22
N ASN A 181 -20.80 -16.57 72.70
CA ASN A 181 -20.94 -17.46 73.87
C ASN A 181 -20.37 -16.89 75.19
N LEU A 182 -20.34 -15.56 75.35
CA LEU A 182 -19.97 -14.93 76.62
C LEU A 182 -21.08 -15.12 77.67
N ALA A 183 -20.69 -15.19 78.94
CA ALA A 183 -21.65 -15.22 80.04
C ALA A 183 -22.48 -13.93 80.08
N PRO A 184 -23.79 -14.00 80.41
CA PRO A 184 -24.63 -12.82 80.54
C PRO A 184 -24.08 -11.89 81.62
N LEU A 185 -24.10 -10.59 81.34
CA LEU A 185 -23.69 -9.56 82.30
C LEU A 185 -24.72 -9.50 83.46
N PRO A 186 -24.27 -9.32 84.71
CA PRO A 186 -25.14 -9.17 85.88
C PRO A 186 -25.91 -7.84 85.90
#